data_AF-A0A1Y5HUA6-F1
#
_entry.id   AF-A0A1Y5HUA6-F1
#
_cell.length_a   1.000
_cell.length_b   1.000
_cell.length_c   1.000
_cell.angle_alpha   90.00
_cell.angle_beta   90.00
_cell.angle_gamma   90.00
#
_symmetry.space_group_name_H-M   'P 1'
#
loop_
_entity.id
_entity.type
_entity.pdbx_description
1 polymer ?
#
loop_
_entity_poly.entity_id
_entity_poly.type
_entity_poly.pdbx_seq_one_letter_code
_entity_poly.pdbx_strand_id
1 'polypeptide(L)'
;MPAPELTNTQALIDRYYTEEKAKKAQALTHASLNLQLDANDLAMLSTIAKRFGKSRDDLAKDVLSHALIDLLTQLEPGERKLIARDADEMGSSMSREIAEENGLKDVDHKPNVWTTHERSIAKVEKKRAKELEEALKAEKQARKSANLTEEAQASSEAAELEVTELETAESTAESSEAADTEAASIENTDIENADSVSADSESADIETESTFA
;
A
#
# COMPACT_ATOMS: atom_id res chain seq x y z
N MET A 1 14.74 -33.25 -45.48
CA MET A 1 14.89 -32.18 -46.50
C MET A 1 15.39 -30.94 -45.78
N PRO A 2 16.53 -30.35 -46.17
CA PRO A 2 17.02 -29.12 -45.56
C PRO A 2 16.07 -27.97 -45.93
N ALA A 3 15.71 -27.14 -44.95
CA ALA A 3 14.83 -26.00 -45.17
C ALA A 3 15.51 -25.00 -46.13
N PRO A 4 14.79 -24.45 -47.12
CA PRO A 4 15.35 -23.43 -48.00
C PRO A 4 15.72 -22.19 -47.17
N GLU A 5 16.93 -21.67 -47.35
CA GLU A 5 17.36 -20.44 -46.68
C GLU A 5 16.47 -19.29 -47.16
N LEU A 6 15.59 -18.83 -46.26
CA LEU A 6 14.68 -17.72 -46.50
C LEU A 6 15.49 -16.46 -46.76
N THR A 7 15.15 -15.75 -47.84
CA THR A 7 15.74 -14.42 -48.11
C THR A 7 15.41 -13.46 -46.96
N ASN A 8 16.28 -12.47 -46.69
CA ASN A 8 16.14 -11.52 -45.56
C ASN A 8 14.73 -10.88 -45.47
N THR A 9 14.11 -10.60 -46.61
CA THR A 9 12.74 -10.06 -46.69
C THR A 9 11.64 -11.08 -46.43
N GLN A 10 11.82 -12.36 -46.80
CA GLN A 10 10.89 -13.44 -46.45
C GLN A 10 10.95 -13.75 -44.95
N ALA A 11 12.16 -13.76 -44.36
CA ALA A 11 12.33 -13.91 -42.92
C ALA A 11 11.67 -12.75 -42.13
N LEU A 12 11.65 -11.54 -42.70
CA LEU A 12 10.95 -10.39 -42.11
C LEU A 12 9.42 -10.59 -42.09
N ILE A 13 8.84 -11.10 -43.20
CA ILE A 13 7.41 -11.38 -43.28
C ILE A 13 7.03 -12.51 -42.31
N ASP A 14 7.83 -13.58 -42.25
CA ASP A 14 7.63 -14.66 -41.27
C ASP A 14 7.70 -14.13 -39.84
N ARG A 15 8.64 -13.23 -39.54
CA ARG A 15 8.70 -12.55 -38.24
C ARG A 15 7.41 -11.79 -37.94
N TYR A 16 6.87 -11.03 -38.89
CA TYR A 16 5.59 -10.35 -38.68
C TYR A 16 4.43 -11.31 -38.44
N TYR A 17 4.35 -12.43 -39.15
CA TYR A 17 3.35 -13.46 -38.87
C TYR A 17 3.52 -14.08 -37.48
N THR A 18 4.76 -14.31 -37.04
CA THR A 18 5.02 -14.81 -35.69
C THR A 18 4.65 -13.79 -34.62
N GLU A 19 4.96 -12.50 -34.82
CA GLU A 19 4.60 -11.42 -33.90
C GLU A 19 3.08 -11.21 -33.84
N GLU A 20 2.39 -11.28 -34.97
CA GLU A 20 0.93 -11.20 -35.03
C GLU A 20 0.27 -12.38 -34.31
N LYS A 21 0.79 -13.59 -34.51
CA LYS A 21 0.33 -14.80 -33.80
C LYS A 21 0.56 -14.69 -32.31
N ALA A 22 1.72 -14.17 -31.88
CA ALA A 22 2.03 -13.93 -30.48
C ALA A 22 1.09 -12.88 -29.86
N LYS A 23 0.80 -11.78 -30.57
CA LYS A 23 -0.16 -10.77 -30.11
C LYS A 23 -1.57 -11.34 -29.94
N LYS A 24 -2.02 -12.16 -30.88
CA LYS A 24 -3.34 -12.83 -30.78
C LYS A 24 -3.38 -13.82 -29.61
N ALA A 25 -2.31 -14.59 -29.41
CA ALA A 25 -2.21 -15.48 -28.26
C ALA A 25 -2.23 -14.71 -26.92
N GLN A 26 -1.52 -13.58 -26.84
CA GLN A 26 -1.58 -12.71 -25.65
C GLN A 26 -2.99 -12.14 -25.44
N ALA A 27 -3.65 -11.68 -26.49
CA ALA A 27 -5.02 -11.18 -26.39
C ALA A 27 -6.00 -12.24 -25.85
N LEU A 28 -5.80 -13.51 -26.20
CA LEU A 28 -6.60 -14.65 -25.69
C LEU A 28 -6.33 -14.98 -24.21
N THR A 29 -5.27 -14.45 -23.60
CA THR A 29 -5.00 -14.61 -22.16
C THR A 29 -5.64 -13.52 -21.29
N HIS A 30 -6.30 -12.54 -21.91
CA HIS A 30 -6.90 -11.40 -21.22
C HIS A 30 -8.43 -11.41 -21.33
N ALA A 31 -9.09 -11.07 -20.23
CA ALA A 31 -10.52 -10.78 -20.23
C ALA A 31 -10.82 -9.38 -20.80
N SER A 32 -11.94 -9.26 -21.51
CA SER A 32 -12.45 -7.97 -21.96
C SER A 32 -13.35 -7.34 -20.91
N LEU A 33 -13.10 -6.08 -20.56
CA LEU A 33 -13.95 -5.29 -19.66
C LEU A 33 -14.64 -4.17 -20.47
N ASN A 34 -15.97 -4.16 -20.45
CA ASN A 34 -16.75 -3.10 -21.10
C ASN A 34 -17.16 -2.05 -20.07
N LEU A 35 -16.73 -0.80 -20.29
CA LEU A 35 -17.00 0.34 -19.40
C LEU A 35 -17.95 1.33 -20.07
N GLN A 36 -18.94 1.80 -19.32
CA GLN A 36 -19.79 2.92 -19.73
C GLN A 36 -19.32 4.18 -19.00
N LEU A 37 -18.77 5.13 -19.75
CA LEU A 37 -18.29 6.41 -19.25
C LEU A 37 -19.25 7.52 -19.68
N ASP A 38 -19.35 8.56 -18.87
CA ASP A 38 -20.10 9.75 -19.25
C ASP A 38 -19.37 10.53 -20.36
N ALA A 39 -20.04 11.52 -20.94
CA ALA A 39 -19.48 12.30 -22.03
C ALA A 39 -18.26 13.14 -21.59
N ASN A 40 -18.22 13.60 -20.34
CA ASN A 40 -17.16 14.47 -19.83
C ASN A 40 -15.86 13.69 -19.62
N ASP A 41 -15.94 12.54 -18.97
CA ASP A 41 -14.79 11.67 -18.70
C ASP A 41 -14.24 11.11 -20.01
N LEU A 42 -15.12 10.73 -20.93
CA LEU A 42 -14.70 10.29 -22.27
C LEU A 42 -14.01 11.40 -23.05
N ALA A 43 -14.47 12.65 -22.93
CA ALA A 43 -13.81 13.80 -23.54
C ALA A 43 -12.42 14.07 -22.93
N MET A 44 -12.30 14.01 -21.61
CA MET A 44 -11.02 14.16 -20.91
C MET A 44 -10.03 13.06 -21.33
N LEU A 45 -10.47 11.80 -21.27
CA LEU A 45 -9.67 10.64 -21.65
C LEU A 45 -9.23 10.73 -23.12
N SER A 46 -10.12 11.14 -24.02
CA SER A 46 -9.80 11.35 -25.43
C SER A 46 -8.79 12.47 -25.66
N THR A 47 -8.87 13.55 -24.87
CA THR A 47 -7.96 14.70 -24.99
C THR A 47 -6.55 14.33 -24.53
N ILE A 48 -6.43 13.61 -23.40
CA ILE A 48 -5.17 13.11 -22.87
C ILE A 48 -4.58 12.07 -23.85
N ALA A 49 -5.37 11.11 -24.32
CA ALA A 49 -4.93 10.09 -25.26
C ALA A 49 -4.34 10.70 -26.55
N LYS A 50 -5.02 11.71 -27.12
CA LYS A 50 -4.53 12.46 -28.28
C LYS A 50 -3.20 13.15 -28.02
N ARG A 51 -3.04 13.79 -26.85
CA ARG A 51 -1.80 14.50 -26.50
C ARG A 51 -0.58 13.57 -26.46
N PHE A 52 -0.77 12.34 -25.99
CA PHE A 52 0.32 11.37 -25.83
C PHE A 52 0.43 10.33 -26.95
N GLY A 53 -0.42 10.43 -27.98
CA GLY A 53 -0.42 9.46 -29.09
C GLY A 53 -0.77 8.03 -28.67
N LYS A 54 -1.55 7.88 -27.59
CA LYS A 54 -2.00 6.58 -27.07
C LYS A 54 -3.43 6.29 -27.50
N SER A 55 -3.80 5.01 -27.57
CA SER A 55 -5.21 4.64 -27.70
C SER A 55 -5.95 4.94 -26.40
N ARG A 56 -7.27 5.18 -26.50
CA ARG A 56 -8.11 5.41 -25.32
C ARG A 56 -8.08 4.20 -24.39
N ASP A 57 -8.11 3.00 -24.96
CA ASP A 57 -8.14 1.75 -24.20
C ASP A 57 -6.82 1.51 -23.46
N ASP A 58 -5.68 1.80 -24.09
CA ASP A 58 -4.38 1.66 -23.44
C ASP A 58 -4.20 2.69 -22.31
N LEU A 59 -4.66 3.93 -22.53
CA LEU A 59 -4.66 4.93 -21.46
C LEU A 59 -5.59 4.53 -20.31
N ALA A 60 -6.77 3.99 -20.61
CA ALA A 60 -7.72 3.52 -19.60
C ALA A 60 -7.13 2.37 -18.76
N LYS A 61 -6.46 1.40 -19.40
CA LYS A 61 -5.75 0.31 -18.72
C LYS A 61 -4.66 0.84 -17.79
N ASP A 62 -3.83 1.76 -18.28
CA ASP A 62 -2.76 2.38 -17.50
C ASP A 62 -3.33 3.10 -16.27
N VAL A 63 -4.36 3.95 -16.47
CA VAL A 63 -5.00 4.71 -15.40
C VAL A 63 -5.66 3.78 -14.37
N LEU A 64 -6.39 2.77 -14.82
CA LEU A 64 -7.05 1.81 -13.93
C LEU A 64 -6.03 1.05 -13.09
N SER A 65 -4.92 0.60 -13.69
CA SER A 65 -3.87 -0.14 -12.96
C SER A 65 -3.25 0.70 -11.83
N HIS A 66 -3.02 2.00 -12.06
CA HIS A 66 -2.49 2.90 -11.04
C HIS A 66 -3.56 3.25 -10.00
N ALA A 67 -4.79 3.50 -10.42
CA ALA A 67 -5.90 3.79 -9.51
C ALA A 67 -6.14 2.62 -8.53
N LEU A 68 -6.04 1.37 -8.97
CA LEU A 68 -6.14 0.21 -8.09
C LEU A 68 -5.01 0.16 -7.04
N ILE A 69 -3.78 0.53 -7.41
CA ILE A 69 -2.67 0.64 -6.47
C ILE A 69 -2.93 1.78 -5.47
N ASP A 70 -3.40 2.93 -5.93
CA ASP A 70 -3.73 4.07 -5.07
C ASP A 70 -4.84 3.72 -4.08
N LEU A 71 -5.89 3.03 -4.53
CA LEU A 71 -6.94 2.50 -3.65
C LEU A 71 -6.37 1.51 -2.63
N LEU A 72 -5.48 0.62 -3.05
CA LEU A 72 -4.79 -0.30 -2.14
C LEU A 72 -3.99 0.45 -1.06
N THR A 73 -3.37 1.60 -1.41
CA THR A 73 -2.62 2.41 -0.44
C THR A 73 -3.49 3.09 0.61
N GLN A 74 -4.77 3.28 0.35
CA GLN A 74 -5.70 3.92 1.30
C GLN A 74 -6.25 2.93 2.34
N LEU A 75 -6.15 1.63 2.10
CA LEU A 75 -6.61 0.59 3.03
C LEU A 75 -5.69 0.48 4.24
N GLU A 76 -6.24 0.06 5.39
CA GLU A 76 -5.45 -0.19 6.59
C GLU A 76 -4.44 -1.34 6.39
N PRO A 77 -3.26 -1.33 7.04
CA PRO A 77 -2.23 -2.34 6.80
C PRO A 77 -2.69 -3.80 7.01
N GLY A 78 -3.56 -4.04 7.99
CA GLY A 78 -4.12 -5.37 8.27
C GLY A 78 -5.02 -5.86 7.15
N GLU A 79 -6.00 -5.04 6.76
CA GLU A 79 -6.96 -5.34 5.69
C GLU A 79 -6.27 -5.43 4.32
N ARG A 80 -5.36 -4.49 4.04
CA ARG A 80 -4.61 -4.43 2.77
C ARG A 80 -3.86 -5.72 2.50
N LYS A 81 -3.25 -6.32 3.53
CA LYS A 81 -2.52 -7.59 3.39
C LYS A 81 -3.43 -8.75 3.05
N LEU A 82 -4.62 -8.82 3.64
CA LEU A 82 -5.62 -9.84 3.34
C LEU A 82 -6.15 -9.67 1.91
N ILE A 83 -6.58 -8.46 1.56
CA ILE A 83 -7.11 -8.15 0.22
C ILE A 83 -6.07 -8.41 -0.87
N ALA A 84 -4.80 -8.06 -0.64
CA ALA A 84 -3.74 -8.33 -1.61
C ALA A 84 -3.52 -9.83 -1.85
N ARG A 85 -3.58 -10.66 -0.80
CA ARG A 85 -3.46 -12.11 -0.95
C ARG A 85 -4.67 -12.68 -1.70
N ASP A 86 -5.87 -12.31 -1.28
CA ASP A 86 -7.11 -12.82 -1.87
C ASP A 86 -7.22 -12.38 -3.35
N ALA A 87 -6.75 -11.19 -3.71
CA ALA A 87 -6.65 -10.72 -5.10
C ALA A 87 -5.64 -11.53 -5.94
N ASP A 88 -4.50 -11.94 -5.38
CA ASP A 88 -3.52 -12.81 -6.06
C ASP A 88 -4.09 -14.24 -6.26
N GLU A 89 -4.83 -14.76 -5.28
CA GLU A 89 -5.52 -16.05 -5.37
C GLU A 89 -6.65 -16.03 -6.42
N MET A 90 -7.52 -15.02 -6.37
CA MET A 90 -8.57 -14.80 -7.37
C MET A 90 -7.99 -14.56 -8.76
N GLY A 91 -6.92 -13.77 -8.87
CA GLY A 91 -6.23 -13.51 -10.13
C GLY A 91 -5.70 -14.79 -10.77
N SER A 92 -5.13 -15.69 -9.97
CA SER A 92 -4.65 -17.00 -10.44
C SER A 92 -5.79 -17.91 -10.90
N SER A 93 -6.93 -17.89 -10.19
CA SER A 93 -8.13 -18.64 -10.60
C SER A 93 -8.72 -18.10 -11.89
N MET A 94 -8.96 -16.79 -11.96
CA MET A 94 -9.56 -16.12 -13.12
C MET A 94 -8.68 -16.24 -14.37
N SER A 95 -7.35 -16.19 -14.21
CA SER A 95 -6.43 -16.38 -15.33
C SER A 95 -6.53 -17.78 -15.95
N ARG A 96 -6.79 -18.82 -15.14
CA ARG A 96 -7.02 -20.19 -15.62
C ARG A 96 -8.37 -20.30 -16.32
N GLU A 97 -9.42 -19.74 -15.73
CA GLU A 97 -10.76 -19.71 -16.32
C GLU A 97 -10.76 -19.02 -17.69
N ILE A 98 -10.14 -17.84 -17.81
CA ILE A 98 -10.01 -17.11 -19.09
C ILE A 98 -9.27 -17.96 -20.14
N ALA A 99 -8.23 -18.68 -19.74
CA ALA A 99 -7.49 -19.51 -20.67
C ALA A 99 -8.32 -20.71 -21.13
N GLU A 100 -9.04 -21.37 -20.22
CA GLU A 100 -9.94 -22.47 -20.54
C GLU A 100 -11.06 -22.02 -21.49
N GLU A 101 -11.69 -20.87 -21.23
CA GLU A 101 -12.71 -20.27 -22.12
C GLU A 101 -12.17 -19.97 -23.51
N ASN A 102 -10.90 -19.55 -23.60
CA ASN A 102 -10.22 -19.24 -24.85
C ASN A 102 -9.52 -20.45 -25.50
N GLY A 103 -9.68 -21.66 -24.95
CA GLY A 103 -9.11 -22.91 -25.47
C GLY A 103 -7.60 -23.04 -25.28
N LEU A 104 -7.01 -22.26 -24.38
CA LEU A 104 -5.59 -22.30 -23.99
C LEU A 104 -5.41 -23.25 -22.80
N LYS A 105 -4.46 -24.18 -22.91
CA LYS A 105 -4.11 -25.14 -21.84
C LYS A 105 -3.13 -24.58 -20.80
N ASP A 106 -2.25 -23.68 -21.23
CA ASP A 106 -1.20 -23.11 -20.39
C ASP A 106 -1.35 -21.59 -20.32
N VAL A 107 -1.22 -21.05 -19.11
CA VAL A 107 -1.40 -19.62 -18.82
C VAL A 107 -0.11 -19.05 -18.27
N ASP A 108 0.44 -18.04 -18.94
CA ASP A 108 1.56 -17.26 -18.40
C ASP A 108 1.00 -16.19 -17.44
N HIS A 109 0.63 -16.62 -16.24
CA HIS A 109 0.14 -15.75 -15.18
C HIS A 109 1.27 -15.40 -14.21
N LYS A 110 1.51 -14.11 -13.97
CA LYS A 110 2.47 -13.65 -12.97
C LYS A 110 1.85 -13.72 -11.56
N PRO A 111 2.30 -14.61 -10.67
CA PRO A 111 1.76 -14.68 -9.32
C PRO A 111 2.30 -13.55 -8.43
N ASN A 112 1.61 -13.29 -7.32
CA ASN A 112 2.06 -12.42 -6.23
C ASN A 112 2.28 -10.95 -6.64
N VAL A 113 1.45 -10.42 -7.55
CA VAL A 113 1.55 -9.03 -8.00
C VAL A 113 1.11 -8.09 -6.88
N TRP A 114 -0.06 -8.34 -6.30
CA TRP A 114 -0.66 -7.48 -5.28
C TRP A 114 0.07 -7.56 -3.95
N THR A 115 0.46 -8.76 -3.51
CA THR A 115 1.31 -8.95 -2.32
C THR A 115 2.71 -8.31 -2.48
N THR A 116 3.20 -8.15 -3.70
CA THR A 116 4.43 -7.39 -3.95
C THR A 116 4.21 -5.89 -3.86
N HIS A 117 3.08 -5.38 -4.39
CA HIS A 117 2.69 -3.99 -4.22
C HIS A 117 2.45 -3.65 -2.74
N GLU A 118 1.75 -4.48 -1.98
CA GLU A 118 1.55 -4.31 -0.53
C GLU A 118 2.88 -4.15 0.20
N ARG A 119 3.83 -5.06 -0.02
CA ARG A 119 5.17 -4.98 0.60
C ARG A 119 5.91 -3.71 0.21
N SER A 120 5.74 -3.23 -1.01
CA SER A 120 6.33 -1.96 -1.47
C SER A 120 5.69 -0.78 -0.74
N ILE A 121 4.37 -0.75 -0.62
CA ILE A 121 3.64 0.31 0.07
C ILE A 121 4.03 0.34 1.56
N ALA A 122 4.04 -0.82 2.24
CA ALA A 122 4.44 -0.93 3.64
C ALA A 122 5.87 -0.42 3.90
N LYS A 123 6.80 -0.65 2.95
CA LYS A 123 8.16 -0.09 3.02
C LYS A 123 8.17 1.43 2.93
N VAL A 124 7.39 1.99 1.99
CA VAL A 124 7.28 3.45 1.80
C VAL A 124 6.63 4.10 3.02
N GLU A 125 5.56 3.52 3.55
CA GLU A 125 4.89 4.01 4.77
C GLU A 125 5.81 3.97 5.98
N LYS A 126 6.55 2.87 6.18
CA LYS A 126 7.54 2.77 7.25
C LYS A 126 8.64 3.84 7.10
N LYS A 127 9.05 4.15 5.87
CA LYS A 127 10.03 5.20 5.61
C LYS A 127 9.45 6.58 5.95
N ARG A 128 8.24 6.89 5.50
CA ARG A 128 7.53 8.14 5.81
C ARG A 128 7.30 8.31 7.32
N ALA A 129 6.92 7.25 8.03
CA ALA A 129 6.73 7.28 9.47
C ALA A 129 8.03 7.62 10.22
N LYS A 130 9.17 7.06 9.79
CA LYS A 130 10.49 7.41 10.35
C LYS A 130 10.88 8.85 10.06
N GLU A 131 10.71 9.30 8.82
CA GLU A 131 11.01 10.69 8.43
C GLU A 131 10.17 11.70 9.23
N LEU A 132 8.90 11.40 9.49
CA LEU A 132 8.03 12.22 10.34
C LEU A 132 8.48 12.20 11.81
N GLU A 133 8.86 11.04 12.35
CA GLU A 133 9.37 10.94 13.72
C GLU A 133 10.70 11.71 13.89
N GLU A 134 11.60 11.61 12.92
CA GLU A 134 12.86 12.36 12.89
C GLU A 134 12.60 13.88 12.77
N ALA A 135 11.67 14.30 11.92
CA ALA A 135 11.28 15.71 11.81
C ALA A 135 10.68 16.25 13.12
N LEU A 136 9.82 15.49 13.79
CA LEU A 136 9.26 15.89 15.08
C LEU A 136 10.33 15.94 16.19
N LYS A 137 11.32 15.05 16.17
CA LYS A 137 12.47 15.10 17.09
C LYS A 137 13.35 16.33 16.82
N ALA A 138 13.65 16.62 15.56
CA ALA A 138 14.42 17.78 15.15
C ALA A 138 13.71 19.09 15.51
N GLU A 139 12.39 19.19 15.30
CA GLU A 139 11.60 20.35 15.71
C GLU A 139 11.62 20.54 17.23
N LYS A 140 11.43 19.46 18.00
CA LYS A 140 11.51 19.52 19.46
C LYS A 140 12.90 19.95 19.95
N GLN A 141 13.97 19.49 19.31
CA GLN A 141 15.34 19.91 19.64
C GLN A 141 15.59 21.38 19.28
N ALA A 142 15.14 21.82 18.09
CA ALA A 142 15.25 23.20 17.66
C ALA A 142 14.48 24.17 18.59
N ARG A 143 13.27 23.79 19.03
CA ARG A 143 12.50 24.55 20.02
C ARG A 143 13.21 24.63 21.38
N LYS A 144 13.80 23.53 21.84
CA LYS A 144 14.59 23.52 23.08
C LYS A 144 15.81 24.43 23.00
N SER A 145 16.55 24.39 21.89
CA SER A 145 17.70 25.28 21.69
C SER A 145 17.29 26.74 21.54
N ALA A 146 16.15 27.04 20.90
CA ALA A 146 15.63 28.40 20.79
C ALA A 146 15.24 28.96 22.17
N ASN A 147 14.50 28.21 22.98
CA ASN A 147 14.14 28.63 24.34
C ASN A 147 15.38 28.83 25.23
N LEU A 148 16.39 27.95 25.14
CA LEU A 148 17.64 28.11 25.90
C LEU A 148 18.44 29.34 25.46
N THR A 149 18.34 29.73 24.18
CA THR A 149 19.01 30.93 23.66
C THR A 149 18.26 32.19 24.08
N GLU A 150 16.93 32.16 24.13
CA GLU A 150 16.08 33.25 24.61
C GLU A 150 16.23 33.46 26.13
N GLU A 151 16.32 32.39 26.93
CA GLU A 151 16.67 32.46 28.36
C GLU A 151 18.09 32.98 28.59
N ALA A 152 19.07 32.57 27.77
CA ALA A 152 20.44 33.07 27.87
C ALA A 152 20.55 34.56 27.48
N GLN A 153 19.76 35.02 26.51
CA GLN A 153 19.69 36.44 26.14
C GLN A 153 19.01 37.27 27.24
N ALA A 154 17.89 36.80 27.79
CA ALA A 154 17.21 37.45 28.93
C ALA A 154 18.09 37.48 30.20
N SER A 155 18.89 36.43 30.46
CA SER A 155 19.83 36.40 31.57
C SER A 155 21.06 37.26 31.35
N SER A 156 21.49 37.50 30.10
CA SER A 156 22.60 38.41 29.79
C SER A 156 22.20 39.88 29.84
N GLU A 157 20.94 40.21 29.54
CA GLU A 157 20.41 41.58 29.60
C GLU A 157 20.08 42.01 31.04
N ALA A 158 19.77 41.06 31.93
CA ALA A 158 19.66 41.31 33.37
C ALA A 158 21.03 41.50 34.07
N ALA A 159 22.10 40.90 33.55
CA ALA A 159 23.44 40.98 34.15
C ALA A 159 24.22 42.26 33.78
N GLU A 160 23.81 43.01 32.75
CA GLU A 160 24.42 44.30 32.40
C GLU A 160 23.89 45.49 33.23
N LEU A 161 22.90 45.28 34.12
CA LEU A 161 22.36 46.33 35.00
C LEU A 161 22.67 46.15 36.49
N GLU A 162 23.44 45.14 36.90
CA GLU A 162 23.66 44.83 38.32
C GLU A 162 25.15 44.67 38.68
N VAL A 163 26.02 45.55 38.15
CA VAL A 163 27.41 45.69 38.60
C VAL A 163 27.70 47.13 39.04
N THR A 164 26.83 47.70 39.87
CA THR A 164 27.16 48.84 40.75
C THR A 164 26.23 48.85 41.96
N GLU A 165 26.58 48.12 43.02
CA GLU A 165 26.73 48.67 44.38
C GLU A 165 27.06 47.57 45.40
N LEU A 166 28.09 47.87 46.19
CA LEU A 166 28.60 47.08 47.31
C LEU A 166 27.68 47.16 48.54
N GLU A 167 27.78 46.09 49.34
CA GLU A 167 27.73 46.05 50.82
C GLU A 167 26.49 46.58 51.55
N THR A 168 25.79 45.69 52.29
CA THR A 168 25.74 45.75 53.76
C THR A 168 24.95 44.58 54.39
N ALA A 169 25.54 44.04 55.47
CA ALA A 169 24.95 43.55 56.72
C ALA A 169 23.88 42.43 56.76
N GLU A 170 24.34 41.27 57.26
CA GLU A 170 23.94 40.64 58.54
C GLU A 170 22.45 40.33 58.85
N SER A 171 22.21 39.04 59.10
CA SER A 171 21.53 38.47 60.28
C SER A 171 20.15 37.79 60.12
N THR A 172 20.19 36.47 60.38
CA THR A 172 19.28 35.65 61.25
C THR A 172 17.85 35.24 60.85
N ALA A 173 17.51 34.06 61.40
CA ALA A 173 16.20 33.38 61.57
C ALA A 173 15.78 32.46 60.42
N GLU A 174 15.97 31.14 60.54
CA GLU A 174 15.10 30.16 61.24
C GLU A 174 13.74 29.96 60.57
N SER A 175 13.48 28.73 60.11
CA SER A 175 12.42 27.86 60.65
C SER A 175 11.64 27.06 59.61
N SER A 176 11.40 25.79 59.98
CA SER A 176 10.34 24.85 59.60
C SER A 176 10.35 24.30 58.16
N GLU A 177 10.58 23.02 57.93
CA GLU A 177 9.87 21.78 58.37
C GLU A 177 8.77 21.33 57.41
N ALA A 178 8.67 19.99 57.35
CA ALA A 178 7.59 19.12 56.86
C ALA A 178 7.66 18.73 55.37
N ALA A 179 8.07 17.49 55.04
CA ALA A 179 7.41 16.19 55.27
C ALA A 179 6.39 15.90 54.14
N ASP A 180 6.65 14.89 53.29
CA ASP A 180 6.15 13.50 53.41
C ASP A 180 4.78 13.42 52.68
N THR A 181 4.42 12.48 51.81
CA THR A 181 4.49 11.02 51.86
C THR A 181 4.14 10.41 50.50
N GLU A 182 4.53 9.14 50.36
CA GLU A 182 4.13 8.11 49.40
C GLU A 182 2.63 8.00 49.08
N ALA A 183 2.31 7.44 47.90
CA ALA A 183 1.28 6.40 47.81
C ALA A 183 1.50 5.51 46.56
N ALA A 184 1.54 4.21 46.83
CA ALA A 184 1.75 3.12 45.92
C ALA A 184 0.45 2.56 45.32
N SER A 185 0.63 1.77 44.26
CA SER A 185 -0.07 0.50 43.98
C SER A 185 -1.55 0.53 43.54
N ILE A 186 -1.88 -0.17 42.45
CA ILE A 186 -2.55 -1.49 42.50
C ILE A 186 -2.92 -1.96 41.07
N GLU A 187 -2.62 -3.24 40.86
CA GLU A 187 -2.91 -4.23 39.83
C GLU A 187 -4.39 -4.70 39.82
N ASN A 188 -4.90 -5.21 38.67
CA ASN A 188 -5.98 -6.21 38.50
C ASN A 188 -6.73 -5.98 37.16
N THR A 189 -7.30 -6.93 36.40
CA THR A 189 -7.31 -8.41 36.28
C THR A 189 -8.14 -8.74 35.03
N ASP A 190 -7.90 -9.93 34.48
CA ASP A 190 -8.77 -10.84 33.70
C ASP A 190 -10.16 -10.42 33.19
N ILE A 191 -10.42 -10.79 31.93
CA ILE A 191 -11.75 -11.20 31.45
C ILE A 191 -11.60 -12.46 30.57
N GLU A 192 -12.04 -13.60 31.11
CA GLU A 192 -12.55 -14.74 30.34
C GLU A 192 -13.87 -14.36 29.68
N ASN A 193 -14.14 -14.81 28.45
CA ASN A 193 -15.52 -15.18 28.11
C ASN A 193 -15.56 -16.34 27.13
N ALA A 194 -16.44 -17.27 27.47
CA ALA A 194 -16.67 -18.53 26.84
C ALA A 194 -17.84 -18.47 25.85
N ASP A 195 -17.88 -19.49 25.00
CA ASP A 195 -19.04 -20.37 24.78
C ASP A 195 -19.79 -20.31 23.43
N SER A 196 -20.08 -21.55 23.00
CA SER A 196 -21.27 -22.00 22.27
C SER A 196 -21.29 -21.83 20.74
N VAL A 197 -21.83 -22.74 19.91
CA VAL A 197 -22.29 -24.14 19.98
C VAL A 197 -22.73 -24.54 18.55
N SER A 198 -22.68 -25.84 18.25
CA SER A 198 -23.70 -26.62 17.49
C SER A 198 -23.70 -26.74 15.95
N ALA A 199 -23.76 -28.02 15.53
CA ALA A 199 -24.54 -28.63 14.43
C ALA A 199 -24.16 -28.30 12.97
N ASP A 200 -24.32 -29.15 11.95
CA ASP A 200 -24.91 -30.49 11.80
C ASP A 200 -24.37 -31.14 10.50
N SER A 201 -24.63 -32.44 10.41
CA SER A 201 -24.59 -33.42 9.33
C SER A 201 -25.07 -33.00 7.93
N GLU A 202 -24.49 -33.62 6.88
CA GLU A 202 -25.16 -34.36 5.76
C GLU A 202 -24.15 -34.62 4.62
N SER A 203 -23.72 -35.87 4.41
CA SER A 203 -24.28 -36.90 3.51
C SER A 203 -23.64 -36.86 2.11
N ALA A 204 -22.96 -37.96 1.77
CA ALA A 204 -22.29 -38.22 0.50
C ALA A 204 -22.81 -39.54 -0.08
N ASP A 205 -22.67 -39.67 -1.40
CA ASP A 205 -22.91 -40.81 -2.30
C ASP A 205 -24.37 -41.02 -2.75
N ILE A 206 -24.76 -40.60 -3.97
CA ILE A 206 -24.48 -41.13 -5.33
C ILE A 206 -25.12 -42.50 -5.57
N GLU A 207 -26.17 -42.56 -6.41
CA GLU A 207 -26.38 -43.67 -7.36
C GLU A 207 -27.36 -43.30 -8.50
N THR A 208 -26.76 -43.08 -9.67
CA THR A 208 -27.20 -43.28 -11.06
C THR A 208 -28.69 -43.51 -11.40
N GLU A 209 -29.27 -42.54 -12.13
CA GLU A 209 -30.47 -42.73 -12.95
C GLU A 209 -30.14 -43.47 -14.25
N SER A 210 -30.80 -44.62 -14.40
CA SER A 210 -31.09 -45.32 -15.64
C SER A 210 -32.41 -44.77 -16.20
N THR A 211 -32.43 -44.27 -17.44
CA THR A 211 -33.51 -44.51 -18.43
C THR A 211 -33.28 -43.69 -19.71
N PHE A 212 -32.99 -44.36 -20.81
CA PHE A 212 -33.48 -43.97 -22.13
C PHE A 212 -33.60 -45.24 -22.98
N ALA A 213 -34.85 -45.64 -23.21
CA ALA A 213 -35.29 -46.57 -24.24
C ALA A 213 -36.59 -45.98 -24.82
#